data_AF-A0A8J4QCS0-F1
#
_entry.id   AF-A0A8J4QCS0-F1
#
_cell.length_a   1.000
_cell.length_b   1.000
_cell.length_c   1.000
_cell.angle_alpha   90.00
_cell.angle_beta   90.00
_cell.angle_gamma   90.00
#
_symmetry.space_group_name_H-M   'P 1'
#
loop_
_entity.id
_entity.type
_entity.pdbx_description
1 polymer ?
#
loop_
_entity_poly.entity_id
_entity_poly.type
_entity_poly.pdbx_seq_one_letter_code
_entity_poly.pdbx_strand_id
1 'polypeptide(L)'
;IFSGSLCYGILSGWKKSYFSTQTLSTNEPVVSVDWLHANLKEPDLKVLDASWYMPDEQRNPIQEYQVAHIPGALFFDVDGISDRTSNLPHMLPSEDAFAAAASALGIDNKDGLVVYDGKGIFSAARVWWMFRVFGHDRVWVLDGGLPRWRASGYDVESSASGDAILKASAASEAIEKVYQGQAVGPITFQTKFQPHLVWTLDQVKKNIEDRTHQQIDARSKARFDGTAAEPRKGIKSGHVPGSKCIPFPQVNDQMLYGFCCVLMT
;
A
#
# COMPACT_ATOMS: atom_id res chain seq x y z
N ILE A 1 12.17 5.36 -73.01
CA ILE A 1 10.99 4.48 -73.18
C ILE A 1 10.62 4.00 -71.79
N PHE A 2 9.37 4.23 -71.39
CA PHE A 2 8.83 4.03 -70.04
C PHE A 2 8.77 2.55 -69.60
N SER A 3 8.77 2.39 -68.27
CA SER A 3 7.92 1.48 -67.47
C SER A 3 8.63 0.32 -66.74
N GLY A 4 8.41 0.24 -65.43
CA GLY A 4 8.67 -0.96 -64.63
C GLY A 4 8.92 -0.70 -63.14
N SER A 5 7.84 -0.68 -62.35
CA SER A 5 7.76 -0.49 -60.90
C SER A 5 8.45 -1.61 -60.08
N LEU A 6 9.06 -1.30 -58.92
CA LEU A 6 8.62 -1.80 -57.59
C LEU A 6 9.49 -1.23 -56.45
N CYS A 7 8.82 -0.70 -55.43
CA CYS A 7 9.35 -0.33 -54.10
C CYS A 7 9.32 -1.51 -53.13
N TYR A 8 9.92 -1.28 -51.94
CA TYR A 8 9.99 -2.10 -50.70
C TYR A 8 11.20 -3.05 -50.62
N GLY A 9 11.96 -3.14 -49.53
CA GLY A 9 11.87 -2.50 -48.22
C GLY A 9 13.01 -3.05 -47.35
N ILE A 10 13.63 -2.18 -46.55
CA ILE A 10 14.68 -2.52 -45.58
C ILE A 10 13.99 -3.17 -44.38
N LEU A 11 14.25 -4.44 -44.12
CA LEU A 11 13.85 -5.10 -42.86
C LEU A 11 15.05 -5.17 -41.92
N SER A 12 15.11 -4.17 -41.04
CA SER A 12 15.86 -4.21 -39.79
C SER A 12 15.31 -5.33 -38.89
N GLY A 13 16.20 -6.21 -38.42
CA GLY A 13 15.84 -7.29 -37.49
C GLY A 13 15.49 -6.75 -36.11
N TRP A 14 14.20 -6.76 -35.77
CA TRP A 14 13.72 -6.58 -34.41
C TRP A 14 13.82 -7.92 -33.67
N LYS A 15 14.72 -8.00 -32.68
CA LYS A 15 14.70 -9.10 -31.71
C LYS A 15 13.42 -8.96 -30.88
N LYS A 16 12.50 -9.91 -31.03
CA LYS A 16 11.37 -10.12 -30.11
C LYS A 16 11.93 -10.29 -28.69
N SER A 17 11.61 -9.35 -27.82
CA SER A 17 11.74 -9.51 -26.38
C SER A 17 10.81 -10.63 -25.95
N TYR A 18 11.37 -11.65 -25.31
CA TYR A 18 10.62 -12.76 -24.73
C TYR A 18 9.72 -12.23 -23.61
N PHE A 19 8.44 -12.60 -23.61
CA PHE A 19 7.57 -12.45 -22.44
C PHE A 19 8.20 -13.27 -21.31
N SER A 20 8.74 -12.58 -20.31
CA SER A 20 9.24 -13.22 -19.10
C SER A 20 8.08 -13.33 -18.12
N THR A 21 7.50 -14.52 -17.99
CA THR A 21 6.76 -14.93 -16.80
C THR A 21 7.76 -15.09 -15.65
N GLN A 22 8.30 -13.98 -15.17
CA GLN A 22 9.06 -13.96 -13.93
C GLN A 22 8.05 -14.05 -12.79
N THR A 23 7.89 -15.26 -12.25
CA THR A 23 7.26 -15.45 -10.94
C THR A 23 7.99 -14.56 -9.94
N LEU A 24 7.32 -13.51 -9.47
CA LEU A 24 7.91 -12.61 -8.48
C LEU A 24 8.17 -13.38 -7.19
N SER A 25 9.35 -13.15 -6.65
CA SER A 25 9.69 -13.63 -5.31
C SER A 25 8.79 -12.91 -4.30
N THR A 26 8.20 -13.67 -3.38
CA THR A 26 7.52 -13.09 -2.21
C THR A 26 8.52 -12.51 -1.19
N ASN A 27 9.83 -12.70 -1.40
CA ASN A 27 10.87 -12.13 -0.54
C ASN A 27 11.25 -10.69 -0.93
N GLU A 28 10.93 -10.26 -2.16
CA GLU A 28 11.14 -8.89 -2.58
C GLU A 28 9.87 -8.09 -2.28
N PRO A 29 9.91 -7.04 -1.43
CA PRO A 29 8.71 -6.33 -1.01
C PRO A 29 8.23 -5.28 -2.03
N VAL A 30 8.98 -5.07 -3.11
CA VAL A 30 8.75 -3.99 -4.08
C VAL A 30 8.75 -4.52 -5.52
N VAL A 31 7.98 -3.87 -6.38
CA VAL A 31 7.96 -4.10 -7.83
C VAL A 31 8.19 -2.80 -8.58
N SER A 32 8.81 -2.85 -9.76
CA SER A 32 9.01 -1.66 -10.59
C SER A 32 7.73 -1.27 -11.34
N VAL A 33 7.65 0.01 -11.73
CA VAL A 33 6.56 0.51 -12.59
C VAL A 33 6.53 -0.19 -13.95
N ASP A 34 7.70 -0.54 -14.50
CA ASP A 34 7.81 -1.26 -15.77
C ASP A 34 7.24 -2.68 -15.66
N TRP A 35 7.53 -3.37 -14.55
CA TRP A 35 6.98 -4.69 -14.28
C TRP A 35 5.47 -4.63 -14.14
N LEU A 36 4.94 -3.69 -13.35
CA LEU A 36 3.49 -3.55 -13.20
C LEU A 36 2.81 -3.25 -14.54
N HIS A 37 3.36 -2.33 -15.33
CA HIS A 37 2.83 -1.99 -16.64
C HIS A 37 2.78 -3.21 -17.59
N ALA A 38 3.81 -4.06 -17.57
CA ALA A 38 3.84 -5.29 -18.37
C ALA A 38 2.84 -6.36 -17.92
N ASN A 39 2.45 -6.37 -16.63
CA ASN A 39 1.62 -7.43 -16.02
C ASN A 39 0.20 -6.96 -15.64
N LEU A 40 -0.18 -5.72 -15.96
CA LEU A 40 -1.44 -5.10 -15.52
C LEU A 40 -2.71 -5.87 -15.97
N LYS A 41 -2.60 -6.73 -16.98
CA LYS A 41 -3.72 -7.51 -17.53
C LYS A 41 -3.82 -8.93 -16.96
N GLU A 42 -2.93 -9.30 -16.04
CA GLU A 42 -2.99 -10.60 -15.39
C GLU A 42 -4.26 -10.70 -14.53
N PRO A 43 -5.11 -11.73 -14.71
CA PRO A 43 -6.44 -11.80 -14.11
C PRO A 43 -6.41 -11.93 -12.58
N ASP A 44 -5.34 -12.54 -12.05
CA ASP A 44 -5.13 -12.71 -10.61
C ASP A 44 -4.19 -11.64 -10.05
N LEU A 45 -4.02 -10.48 -10.70
CA LEU A 45 -3.27 -9.33 -10.19
C LEU A 45 -4.22 -8.16 -9.94
N LYS A 46 -4.21 -7.62 -8.73
CA LYS A 46 -4.99 -6.44 -8.35
C LYS A 46 -4.06 -5.31 -7.94
N VAL A 47 -4.40 -4.11 -8.38
CA VAL A 47 -3.67 -2.89 -8.00
C VAL A 47 -4.50 -2.14 -6.95
N LEU A 48 -3.87 -1.71 -5.87
CA LEU A 48 -4.51 -0.98 -4.78
C LEU A 48 -3.92 0.42 -4.69
N ASP A 49 -4.77 1.43 -4.83
CA ASP A 49 -4.47 2.80 -4.45
C ASP A 49 -4.72 2.94 -2.94
N ALA A 50 -3.66 3.00 -2.17
CA ALA A 50 -3.69 3.17 -0.72
C ALA A 50 -3.39 4.62 -0.31
N SER A 51 -3.68 5.60 -1.18
CA SER A 51 -3.40 7.01 -0.89
C SER A 51 -4.06 7.47 0.39
N TRP A 52 -3.25 7.99 1.30
CA TRP A 52 -3.67 8.63 2.53
C TRP A 52 -2.76 9.81 2.82
N TYR A 53 -3.33 10.90 3.34
CA TYR A 53 -2.61 12.16 3.55
C TYR A 53 -2.80 12.63 4.98
N MET A 54 -1.80 13.34 5.51
CA MET A 54 -1.92 13.92 6.84
C MET A 54 -3.04 14.98 6.86
N PRO A 55 -3.76 15.15 8.00
CA PRO A 55 -4.88 16.08 8.08
C PRO A 55 -4.55 17.55 7.74
N ASP A 56 -3.30 17.96 7.92
CA ASP A 56 -2.80 19.30 7.62
C ASP A 56 -2.50 19.53 6.13
N GLU A 57 -2.40 18.47 5.33
CA GLU A 57 -2.14 18.58 3.88
C GLU A 57 -3.37 19.02 3.08
N GLN A 58 -4.57 18.96 3.66
CA GLN A 58 -5.84 19.34 3.01
C GLN A 58 -6.08 18.65 1.65
N ARG A 59 -5.55 17.44 1.49
CA ARG A 59 -5.72 16.61 0.30
C ARG A 59 -6.81 15.56 0.53
N ASN A 60 -7.58 15.28 -0.51
CA ASN A 60 -8.64 14.29 -0.48
C ASN A 60 -8.24 13.07 -1.34
N PRO A 61 -7.87 11.93 -0.74
CA PRO A 61 -7.34 10.81 -1.48
C PRO A 61 -8.38 10.16 -2.41
N ILE A 62 -9.64 10.04 -2.00
CA ILE A 62 -10.67 9.44 -2.85
C ILE A 62 -10.99 10.35 -4.06
N GLN A 63 -10.99 11.68 -3.89
CA GLN A 63 -11.17 12.61 -5.00
C GLN A 63 -9.99 12.55 -5.97
N GLU A 64 -8.76 12.50 -5.47
CA GLU A 64 -7.58 12.39 -6.33
C GLU A 64 -7.54 11.06 -7.09
N TYR A 65 -7.89 9.95 -6.44
CA TYR A 65 -8.07 8.65 -7.08
C TYR A 65 -9.11 8.74 -8.22
N GLN A 66 -10.26 9.35 -7.98
CA GLN A 66 -11.28 9.55 -9.02
C GLN A 66 -10.79 10.36 -10.22
N VAL A 67 -9.89 11.33 -10.00
CA VAL A 67 -9.31 12.15 -11.06
C VAL A 67 -8.26 11.38 -11.86
N ALA A 68 -7.36 10.64 -11.20
CA ALA A 68 -6.30 9.92 -11.87
C ALA A 68 -5.70 8.79 -11.00
N HIS A 69 -5.89 7.55 -11.44
CA HIS A 69 -5.35 6.33 -10.81
C HIS A 69 -4.74 5.38 -11.84
N ILE A 70 -3.99 4.37 -11.37
CA ILE A 70 -3.47 3.32 -12.27
C ILE A 70 -4.66 2.52 -12.85
N PRO A 71 -4.65 2.16 -14.15
CA PRO A 71 -5.79 1.48 -14.76
C PRO A 71 -6.21 0.21 -14.01
N GLY A 72 -7.51 0.07 -13.74
CA GLY A 72 -8.07 -1.06 -13.00
C GLY A 72 -7.74 -1.10 -11.49
N ALA A 73 -7.09 -0.07 -10.94
CA ALA A 73 -6.79 -0.02 -9.51
C ALA A 73 -8.06 0.13 -8.66
N LEU A 74 -8.10 -0.56 -7.53
CA LEU A 74 -9.11 -0.40 -6.49
C LEU A 74 -8.63 0.62 -5.46
N PHE A 75 -9.55 1.40 -4.87
CA PHE A 75 -9.19 2.30 -3.77
C PHE A 75 -9.25 1.56 -2.44
N PHE A 76 -8.16 1.57 -1.68
CA PHE A 76 -8.06 1.02 -0.33
C PHE A 76 -8.10 2.18 0.67
N ASP A 77 -9.25 2.37 1.32
CA ASP A 77 -9.42 3.41 2.33
C ASP A 77 -8.71 3.01 3.64
N VAL A 78 -7.54 3.58 3.91
CA VAL A 78 -6.73 3.29 5.10
C VAL A 78 -7.45 3.70 6.40
N ASP A 79 -8.25 4.76 6.37
CA ASP A 79 -9.09 5.15 7.52
C ASP A 79 -10.33 4.25 7.61
N GLY A 80 -10.91 3.92 6.46
CA GLY A 80 -11.93 2.88 6.20
C GLY A 80 -11.65 1.57 6.90
N ILE A 81 -10.49 1.01 6.59
CA ILE A 81 -10.09 -0.36 6.90
C ILE A 81 -9.17 -0.33 8.11
N SER A 82 -9.71 0.16 9.22
CA SER A 82 -9.01 0.25 10.50
C SER A 82 -9.95 -0.06 11.66
N ASP A 83 -9.41 -0.43 12.82
CA ASP A 83 -10.21 -0.53 14.05
C ASP A 83 -10.57 0.88 14.53
N ARG A 84 -11.85 1.21 14.41
CA ARG A 84 -12.44 2.50 14.81
C ARG A 84 -13.13 2.45 16.17
N THR A 85 -13.09 1.31 16.86
CA THR A 85 -13.60 1.18 18.23
C THR A 85 -12.66 1.82 19.25
N SER A 86 -11.38 1.98 18.86
CA SER A 86 -10.37 2.67 19.64
C SER A 86 -10.33 4.17 19.30
N ASN A 87 -9.97 5.00 20.29
CA ASN A 87 -9.62 6.40 20.06
C ASN A 87 -8.22 6.56 19.44
N LEU A 88 -7.50 5.46 19.25
CA LEU A 88 -6.21 5.45 18.58
C LEU A 88 -6.41 5.36 17.06
N PRO A 89 -5.64 6.14 16.30
CA PRO A 89 -5.76 6.21 14.85
C PRO A 89 -5.09 5.03 14.14
N HIS A 90 -5.66 4.60 13.02
CA HIS A 90 -5.13 3.53 12.15
C HIS A 90 -4.75 2.26 12.92
N MET A 91 -5.58 1.86 13.88
CA MET A 91 -5.39 0.58 14.56
C MET A 91 -5.68 -0.56 13.57
N LEU A 92 -4.98 -1.68 13.74
CA LEU A 92 -5.27 -2.88 12.96
C LEU A 92 -6.72 -3.32 13.23
N PRO A 93 -7.52 -3.58 12.19
CA PRO A 93 -8.84 -4.20 12.36
C PRO A 93 -8.71 -5.64 12.91
N SER A 94 -9.82 -6.23 13.36
CA SER A 94 -9.85 -7.66 13.69
C SER A 94 -9.69 -8.51 12.42
N GLU A 95 -9.32 -9.79 12.60
CA GLU A 95 -9.20 -10.74 11.47
C GLU A 95 -10.49 -10.82 10.66
N ASP A 96 -11.64 -10.94 11.33
CA ASP A 96 -12.96 -11.03 10.69
C ASP A 96 -13.32 -9.74 9.94
N ALA A 97 -13.00 -8.58 10.53
CA ALA A 97 -13.26 -7.29 9.91
C ALA A 97 -12.39 -7.10 8.66
N PHE A 98 -11.10 -7.42 8.74
CA PHE A 98 -10.20 -7.36 7.59
C PHE A 98 -10.61 -8.34 6.48
N ALA A 99 -10.95 -9.58 6.83
CA ALA A 99 -11.45 -10.58 5.89
C ALA A 99 -12.68 -10.07 5.14
N ALA A 100 -13.64 -9.46 5.86
CA ALA A 100 -14.85 -8.89 5.28
C ALA A 100 -14.54 -7.70 4.35
N ALA A 101 -13.65 -6.79 4.77
CA ALA A 101 -13.26 -5.63 3.96
C ALA A 101 -12.51 -6.03 2.68
N ALA A 102 -11.54 -6.94 2.77
CA ALA A 102 -10.81 -7.46 1.62
C ALA A 102 -11.75 -8.19 0.63
N SER A 103 -12.69 -8.98 1.16
CA SER A 103 -13.71 -9.66 0.35
C SER A 103 -14.64 -8.65 -0.35
N ALA A 104 -15.04 -7.58 0.33
CA ALA A 104 -15.87 -6.52 -0.25
C ALA A 104 -15.15 -5.69 -1.32
N LEU A 105 -13.83 -5.55 -1.24
CA LEU A 105 -12.99 -5.02 -2.33
C LEU A 105 -12.90 -6.01 -3.53
N GLY A 106 -13.38 -7.23 -3.36
CA GLY A 106 -13.28 -8.30 -4.35
C GLY A 106 -11.89 -8.92 -4.41
N ILE A 107 -11.18 -8.99 -3.28
CA ILE A 107 -9.88 -9.64 -3.13
C ILE A 107 -10.09 -11.07 -2.59
N ASP A 108 -9.31 -12.00 -3.14
CA ASP A 108 -9.23 -13.42 -2.79
C ASP A 108 -7.78 -13.75 -2.39
N ASN A 109 -7.58 -14.83 -1.62
CA ASN A 109 -6.27 -15.32 -1.23
C ASN A 109 -5.36 -15.67 -2.41
N LYS A 110 -5.93 -16.01 -3.57
CA LYS A 110 -5.15 -16.31 -4.78
C LYS A 110 -4.61 -15.08 -5.51
N ASP A 111 -5.08 -13.88 -5.19
CA ASP A 111 -4.67 -12.69 -5.92
C ASP A 111 -3.24 -12.29 -5.55
N GLY A 112 -2.53 -11.69 -6.51
CA GLY A 112 -1.36 -10.87 -6.25
C GLY A 112 -1.78 -9.42 -6.08
N LEU A 113 -1.17 -8.70 -5.15
CA LEU A 113 -1.52 -7.32 -4.82
C LEU A 113 -0.34 -6.40 -5.05
N VAL A 114 -0.52 -5.34 -5.84
CA VAL A 114 0.46 -4.26 -5.97
C VAL A 114 -0.14 -2.99 -5.38
N VAL A 115 0.46 -2.50 -4.31
CA VAL A 115 -0.02 -1.35 -3.55
C VAL A 115 0.81 -0.12 -3.89
N TYR A 116 0.16 1.00 -4.18
CA TYR A 116 0.81 2.29 -4.39
C TYR A 116 0.11 3.39 -3.62
N ASP A 117 0.72 4.57 -3.57
CA ASP A 117 0.05 5.80 -3.11
C ASP A 117 0.48 7.02 -3.95
N GLY A 118 -0.27 8.11 -3.79
CA GLY A 118 -0.09 9.37 -4.50
C GLY A 118 1.11 10.21 -4.07
N LYS A 119 1.84 9.83 -2.99
CA LYS A 119 3.10 10.50 -2.58
C LYS A 119 4.34 9.77 -3.08
N GLY A 120 4.21 8.52 -3.50
CA GLY A 120 5.30 7.64 -3.90
C GLY A 120 5.33 6.42 -2.99
N ILE A 121 5.90 6.57 -1.80
CA ILE A 121 5.88 5.55 -0.75
C ILE A 121 5.63 6.25 0.59
N PHE A 122 4.40 6.19 1.07
CA PHE A 122 3.97 6.75 2.34
C PHE A 122 3.00 5.80 3.04
N SER A 123 1.76 5.72 2.54
CA SER A 123 0.70 4.88 3.10
C SER A 123 0.63 3.50 2.45
N ALA A 124 1.20 3.31 1.25
CA ALA A 124 1.26 2.00 0.59
C ALA A 124 1.97 0.93 1.44
N ALA A 125 3.07 1.31 2.12
CA ALA A 125 3.82 0.42 3.00
C ALA A 125 2.97 -0.10 4.17
N ARG A 126 2.02 0.70 4.67
CA ARG A 126 1.09 0.30 5.73
C ARG A 126 0.17 -0.82 5.23
N VAL A 127 -0.42 -0.66 4.05
CA VAL A 127 -1.36 -1.65 3.49
C VAL A 127 -0.62 -2.93 3.10
N TRP A 128 0.58 -2.84 2.51
CA TRP A 128 1.46 -3.99 2.29
C TRP A 128 1.69 -4.79 3.58
N TRP A 129 2.05 -4.12 4.67
CA TRP A 129 2.24 -4.78 5.96
C TRP A 129 0.96 -5.37 6.52
N MET A 130 -0.19 -4.69 6.38
CA MET A 130 -1.48 -5.20 6.85
C MET A 130 -1.81 -6.56 6.21
N PHE A 131 -1.67 -6.68 4.89
CA PHE A 131 -1.90 -7.96 4.20
C PHE A 131 -0.96 -9.05 4.72
N ARG A 132 0.31 -8.75 4.96
CA ARG A 132 1.28 -9.70 5.55
C ARG A 132 0.95 -10.08 6.99
N VAL A 133 0.52 -9.12 7.82
CA VAL A 133 0.03 -9.38 9.18
C VAL A 133 -1.14 -10.35 9.13
N PHE A 134 -2.00 -10.28 8.13
CA PHE A 134 -3.11 -11.22 7.94
C PHE A 134 -2.76 -12.44 7.09
N GLY A 135 -1.47 -12.71 6.84
CA GLY A 135 -0.99 -13.95 6.25
C GLY A 135 -1.03 -14.01 4.72
N HIS A 136 -1.11 -12.86 4.04
CA HIS A 136 -1.07 -12.78 2.58
C HIS A 136 0.27 -12.23 2.10
N ASP A 137 1.13 -13.12 1.59
CA ASP A 137 2.51 -12.80 1.18
C ASP A 137 2.65 -12.36 -0.28
N ARG A 138 1.63 -12.57 -1.13
CA ARG A 138 1.62 -12.13 -2.53
C ARG A 138 1.25 -10.66 -2.66
N VAL A 139 1.97 -9.81 -1.93
CA VAL A 139 1.73 -8.37 -1.87
C VAL A 139 3.05 -7.61 -1.98
N TRP A 140 3.05 -6.59 -2.84
CA TRP A 140 4.21 -5.77 -3.17
C TRP A 140 3.85 -4.29 -3.12
N VAL A 141 4.84 -3.43 -2.85
CA VAL A 141 4.73 -1.98 -2.99
C VAL A 141 5.27 -1.56 -4.37
N LEU A 142 4.55 -0.68 -5.06
CA LEU A 142 5.01 -0.09 -6.32
C LEU A 142 6.15 0.90 -6.05
N ASP A 143 7.36 0.60 -6.51
CA ASP A 143 8.53 1.45 -6.31
C ASP A 143 8.35 2.82 -7.00
N GLY A 144 8.32 3.87 -6.19
CA GLY A 144 8.10 5.25 -6.62
C GLY A 144 6.62 5.64 -6.81
N GLY A 145 5.69 4.71 -6.56
CA GLY A 145 4.24 4.95 -6.56
C GLY A 145 3.67 5.60 -7.82
N LEU A 146 2.55 6.31 -7.65
CA LEU A 146 1.89 7.03 -8.75
C LEU A 146 2.77 8.13 -9.37
N PRO A 147 3.62 8.87 -8.61
CA PRO A 147 4.54 9.84 -9.20
C PRO A 147 5.50 9.20 -10.23
N ARG A 148 6.12 8.07 -9.92
CA ARG A 148 7.03 7.39 -10.86
C ARG A 148 6.28 6.78 -12.03
N TRP A 149 5.09 6.22 -11.80
CA TRP A 149 4.22 5.72 -12.88
C TRP A 149 3.95 6.78 -13.95
N ARG A 150 3.55 7.99 -13.51
CA ARG A 150 3.33 9.13 -14.40
C ARG A 150 4.61 9.63 -15.07
N ALA A 151 5.72 9.67 -14.34
CA ALA A 151 7.01 10.09 -14.88
C ALA A 151 7.54 9.13 -15.97
N SER A 152 7.20 7.84 -15.89
CA SER A 152 7.49 6.84 -16.93
C SER A 152 6.58 6.94 -18.16
N GLY A 153 5.61 7.88 -18.17
CA GLY A 153 4.72 8.10 -19.31
C GLY A 153 3.61 7.04 -19.44
N TYR A 154 3.31 6.30 -18.38
CA TYR A 154 2.24 5.31 -18.39
C TYR A 154 0.87 5.93 -18.18
N ASP A 155 -0.12 5.34 -18.84
CA ASP A 155 -1.50 5.83 -18.81
C ASP A 155 -2.11 5.76 -17.41
N VAL A 156 -3.01 6.70 -17.13
CA VAL A 156 -3.84 6.72 -15.92
C VAL A 156 -5.30 6.74 -16.33
N GLU A 157 -6.15 6.09 -15.54
CA GLU A 157 -7.59 6.17 -15.70
C GLU A 157 -8.13 7.41 -14.98
N SER A 158 -9.00 8.15 -15.65
CA SER A 158 -9.79 9.24 -15.08
C SER A 158 -11.24 8.81 -14.95
N SER A 159 -11.93 9.25 -13.91
CA SER A 159 -13.29 8.82 -13.56
C SER A 159 -13.32 7.35 -13.13
N ALA A 160 -12.93 7.08 -11.89
CA ALA A 160 -13.07 5.76 -11.30
C ALA A 160 -14.47 5.20 -11.53
N SER A 161 -14.55 3.93 -11.91
CA SER A 161 -15.83 3.29 -12.18
C SER A 161 -16.73 3.36 -10.93
N GLY A 162 -18.04 3.50 -11.15
CA GLY A 162 -19.00 3.44 -10.04
C GLY A 162 -18.82 2.18 -9.20
N ASP A 163 -18.45 1.06 -9.82
CA ASP A 163 -18.13 -0.21 -9.16
C ASP A 163 -16.92 -0.09 -8.19
N ALA A 164 -15.81 0.52 -8.60
CA ALA A 164 -14.63 0.68 -7.74
C ALA A 164 -14.91 1.56 -6.52
N ILE A 165 -15.69 2.63 -6.69
CA ILE A 165 -16.11 3.50 -5.59
C ILE A 165 -17.05 2.75 -4.64
N LEU A 166 -18.01 1.99 -5.18
CA LEU A 166 -18.94 1.19 -4.38
C LEU A 166 -18.19 0.12 -3.58
N LYS A 167 -17.18 -0.53 -4.16
CA LYS A 167 -16.32 -1.50 -3.45
C LYS A 167 -15.56 -0.87 -2.29
N ALA A 168 -14.97 0.31 -2.48
CA ALA A 168 -14.27 1.01 -1.40
C ALA A 168 -15.20 1.40 -0.24
N SER A 169 -16.40 1.88 -0.55
CA SER A 169 -17.43 2.15 0.46
C SER A 169 -17.88 0.89 1.17
N ALA A 170 -18.17 -0.17 0.41
CA ALA A 170 -18.60 -1.45 0.96
C ALA A 170 -17.55 -2.09 1.89
N ALA A 171 -16.26 -1.95 1.55
CA ALA A 171 -15.16 -2.42 2.38
C ALA A 171 -15.09 -1.70 3.72
N SER A 172 -15.22 -0.38 3.72
CA SER A 172 -15.26 0.42 4.95
C SER A 172 -16.50 0.10 5.79
N GLU A 173 -17.66 -0.08 5.17
CA GLU A 173 -18.89 -0.50 5.86
C GLU A 173 -18.79 -1.92 6.44
N ALA A 174 -18.08 -2.82 5.78
CA ALA A 174 -17.91 -4.20 6.24
C ALA A 174 -17.20 -4.24 7.60
N ILE A 175 -16.21 -3.37 7.82
CA ILE A 175 -15.55 -3.21 9.12
C ILE A 175 -16.55 -2.87 10.22
N GLU A 176 -17.36 -1.83 9.99
CA GLU A 176 -18.37 -1.38 10.95
C GLU A 176 -19.40 -2.46 11.25
N LYS A 177 -19.89 -3.15 10.20
CA LYS A 177 -20.84 -4.25 10.32
C LYS A 177 -20.29 -5.38 11.20
N VAL A 178 -19.05 -5.78 10.99
CA VAL A 178 -18.42 -6.82 11.82
C VAL A 178 -18.36 -6.40 13.28
N TYR A 179 -17.92 -5.17 13.59
CA TYR A 179 -17.85 -4.69 14.97
C TYR A 179 -19.23 -4.51 15.63
N GLN A 180 -20.28 -4.28 14.84
CA GLN A 180 -21.66 -4.25 15.31
C GLN A 180 -22.30 -5.64 15.40
N GLY A 181 -21.57 -6.72 15.08
CA GLY A 181 -22.12 -8.09 15.05
C GLY A 181 -23.15 -8.31 13.95
N GLN A 182 -23.12 -7.49 12.89
CA GLN A 182 -24.02 -7.58 11.75
C GLN A 182 -23.47 -8.55 10.70
N ALA A 183 -24.38 -9.16 9.95
CA ALA A 183 -24.00 -10.01 8.83
C ALA A 183 -23.31 -9.18 7.72
N VAL A 184 -22.21 -9.72 7.21
CA VAL A 184 -21.48 -9.18 6.05
C VAL A 184 -21.71 -10.07 4.83
N GLY A 185 -21.27 -9.59 3.66
CA GLY A 185 -21.33 -10.35 2.42
C GLY A 185 -20.48 -11.62 2.45
N PRO A 186 -20.45 -12.38 1.34
CA PRO A 186 -19.61 -13.56 1.22
C PRO A 186 -18.14 -13.26 1.53
N ILE A 187 -17.51 -14.11 2.34
CA ILE A 187 -16.09 -14.02 2.66
C ILE A 187 -15.30 -14.82 1.64
N THR A 188 -14.53 -14.12 0.81
CA THR A 188 -13.62 -14.70 -0.21
C THR A 188 -12.16 -14.62 0.22
N PHE A 189 -11.85 -13.82 1.23
CA PHE A 189 -10.51 -13.65 1.77
C PHE A 189 -10.40 -14.25 3.17
N GLN A 190 -9.55 -15.27 3.32
CA GLN A 190 -9.23 -15.92 4.57
C GLN A 190 -7.97 -15.31 5.18
N THR A 191 -7.99 -15.06 6.47
CA THR A 191 -6.87 -14.49 7.22
C THR A 191 -6.11 -15.57 7.97
N LYS A 192 -4.81 -15.33 8.18
CA LYS A 192 -3.96 -16.09 9.08
C LYS A 192 -3.05 -15.11 9.82
N PHE A 193 -3.52 -14.59 10.95
CA PHE A 193 -2.78 -13.58 11.70
C PHE A 193 -1.36 -14.01 12.06
N GLN A 194 -0.42 -13.09 11.84
CA GLN A 194 1.00 -13.22 12.08
C GLN A 194 1.40 -12.35 13.28
N PRO A 195 1.23 -12.86 14.52
CA PRO A 195 1.42 -12.05 15.74
C PRO A 195 2.86 -11.53 15.89
N HIS A 196 3.85 -12.14 15.24
CA HIS A 196 5.23 -11.68 15.27
C HIS A 196 5.50 -10.41 14.46
N LEU A 197 4.55 -9.99 13.61
CA LEU A 197 4.63 -8.75 12.82
C LEU A 197 3.99 -7.53 13.51
N VAL A 198 3.44 -7.72 14.71
CA VAL A 198 2.74 -6.68 15.48
C VAL A 198 3.28 -6.66 16.91
N TRP A 199 3.48 -5.47 17.46
CA TRP A 199 3.87 -5.28 18.84
C TRP A 199 2.74 -4.61 19.63
N THR A 200 2.40 -5.18 20.78
CA THR A 200 1.44 -4.58 21.71
C THR A 200 2.11 -3.55 22.59
N LEU A 201 1.31 -2.66 23.20
CA LEU A 201 1.80 -1.68 24.16
C LEU A 201 2.56 -2.34 25.33
N ASP A 202 2.10 -3.50 25.80
CA ASP A 202 2.75 -4.21 26.91
C ASP A 202 4.10 -4.81 26.50
N GLN A 203 4.21 -5.31 25.25
CA GLN A 203 5.50 -5.74 24.70
C GLN A 203 6.48 -4.57 24.55
N VAL A 204 6.01 -3.40 24.10
CA VAL A 204 6.82 -2.18 24.02
C VAL A 204 7.30 -1.77 25.42
N LYS A 205 6.40 -1.70 26.41
CA LYS A 205 6.76 -1.37 27.81
C LYS A 205 7.82 -2.33 28.36
N LYS A 206 7.61 -3.63 28.16
CA LYS A 206 8.57 -4.65 28.59
C LYS A 206 9.93 -4.48 27.90
N ASN A 207 9.96 -4.14 26.62
CA ASN A 207 11.22 -3.92 25.90
C ASN A 207 11.97 -2.64 26.33
N ILE A 208 11.28 -1.63 26.87
CA ILE A 208 11.95 -0.46 27.47
C ILE A 208 12.81 -0.89 28.66
N GLU A 209 12.31 -1.84 29.46
CA GLU A 209 13.01 -2.40 30.62
C GLU A 209 14.09 -3.40 30.19
N ASP A 210 13.71 -4.40 29.38
CA ASP A 210 14.56 -5.54 29.04
C ASP A 210 15.60 -5.22 27.95
N ARG A 211 15.33 -4.23 27.09
CA ARG A 211 16.17 -3.80 25.95
C ARG A 211 16.59 -4.95 25.03
N THR A 212 15.68 -5.89 24.78
CA THR A 212 15.93 -7.07 23.95
C THR A 212 15.92 -6.77 22.46
N HIS A 213 15.20 -5.72 22.04
CA HIS A 213 15.04 -5.31 20.65
C HIS A 213 15.33 -3.83 20.47
N GLN A 214 15.90 -3.49 19.31
CA GLN A 214 16.06 -2.10 18.90
C GLN A 214 14.71 -1.56 18.41
N GLN A 215 14.18 -0.55 19.11
CA GLN A 215 13.01 0.19 18.65
C GLN A 215 13.43 1.33 17.74
N ILE A 216 12.77 1.45 16.58
CA ILE A 216 12.99 2.51 15.59
C ILE A 216 11.69 3.31 15.43
N ASP A 217 11.82 4.64 15.45
CA ASP A 217 10.74 5.59 15.23
C ASP A 217 10.91 6.27 13.87
N ALA A 218 9.90 6.13 13.00
CA ALA A 218 9.88 6.65 11.64
C ALA A 218 9.35 8.10 11.52
N ARG A 219 8.95 8.74 12.63
CA ARG A 219 8.50 10.14 12.61
C ARG A 219 9.66 11.09 12.29
N SER A 220 9.32 12.34 11.98
CA SER A 220 10.32 13.38 11.77
C SER A 220 11.17 13.59 13.03
N LYS A 221 12.45 13.95 12.83
CA LYS A 221 13.38 14.22 13.93
C LYS A 221 12.84 15.25 14.92
N ALA A 222 12.18 16.30 14.41
CA ALA A 222 11.59 17.34 15.26
C ALA A 222 10.45 16.81 16.16
N ARG A 223 9.62 15.88 15.67
CA ARG A 223 8.57 15.24 16.49
C ARG A 223 9.17 14.29 17.53
N PHE A 224 10.18 13.53 17.12
CA PHE A 224 10.93 12.62 17.99
C PHE A 224 11.63 13.37 19.14
N ASP A 225 12.27 14.50 18.84
CA ASP A 225 12.96 15.36 19.81
C ASP A 225 12.00 16.20 20.66
N GLY A 226 10.71 16.22 20.32
CA GLY A 226 9.70 17.00 21.03
C GLY A 226 9.66 18.49 20.64
N THR A 227 10.43 18.91 19.63
CA THR A 227 10.54 20.32 19.20
C THR A 227 9.45 20.76 18.22
N ALA A 228 8.66 19.81 17.71
CA ALA A 228 7.45 20.07 16.92
C ALA A 228 6.22 19.42 17.56
N ALA A 229 5.06 20.05 17.38
CA ALA A 229 3.79 19.48 17.81
C ALA A 229 3.45 18.21 17.02
N GLU A 230 2.74 17.29 17.68
CA GLU A 230 2.12 16.19 16.98
C GLU A 230 0.93 16.70 16.14
N PRO A 231 0.72 16.17 14.91
CA PRO A 231 -0.36 16.62 14.03
C PRO A 231 -1.76 16.37 14.63
N ARG A 232 -1.87 15.43 15.58
CA ARG A 232 -3.10 15.15 16.30
C ARG A 232 -3.12 15.89 17.64
N LYS A 233 -4.20 16.63 17.88
CA LYS A 233 -4.41 17.37 19.13
C LYS A 233 -4.42 16.41 20.33
N GLY A 234 -3.72 16.79 21.40
CA GLY A 234 -3.70 16.05 22.67
C GLY A 234 -2.61 14.98 22.80
N ILE A 235 -1.83 14.71 21.76
CA ILE A 235 -0.68 13.81 21.84
C ILE A 235 0.57 14.57 22.30
N LYS A 236 1.26 14.05 23.32
CA LYS A 236 2.54 14.62 23.78
C LYS A 236 3.63 14.36 22.74
N SER A 237 4.44 15.37 22.46
CA SER A 237 5.65 15.24 21.63
C SER A 237 6.75 14.50 22.41
N GLY A 238 7.83 14.09 21.72
CA GLY A 238 8.88 13.24 22.28
C GLY A 238 8.82 11.80 21.78
N HIS A 239 9.54 10.88 22.42
CA HIS A 239 9.72 9.50 21.95
C HIS A 239 9.73 8.47 23.08
N VAL A 240 9.62 7.20 22.70
CA VAL A 240 9.72 6.06 23.63
C VAL A 240 11.18 5.93 24.11
N PRO A 241 11.44 5.87 25.42
CA PRO A 241 12.80 5.76 25.94
C PRO A 241 13.62 4.61 25.30
N GLY A 242 14.83 4.90 24.85
CA GLY A 242 15.72 3.92 24.21
C GLY A 242 15.46 3.68 22.71
N SER A 243 14.40 4.26 22.14
CA SER A 243 14.18 4.22 20.69
C SER A 243 15.20 5.07 19.92
N LYS A 244 15.42 4.73 18.64
CA LYS A 244 16.23 5.51 17.70
C LYS A 244 15.32 6.13 16.64
N CYS A 245 15.67 7.33 16.18
CA CYS A 245 14.93 8.01 15.13
C CYS A 245 15.54 7.70 13.77
N ILE A 246 14.75 7.11 12.86
CA ILE A 246 15.08 6.95 11.44
C ILE A 246 13.86 7.46 10.66
N PRO A 247 13.77 8.77 10.39
CA PRO A 247 12.61 9.34 9.69
C PRO A 247 12.36 8.65 8.35
N PHE A 248 11.09 8.29 8.07
CA PHE A 248 10.74 7.55 6.86
C PHE A 248 11.23 8.19 5.53
N PRO A 249 11.33 9.53 5.36
CA PRO A 249 11.85 10.09 4.12
C PRO A 249 13.30 9.67 3.83
N GLN A 250 14.09 9.34 4.86
CA GLN A 250 15.49 8.91 4.71
C GLN A 250 15.62 7.49 4.16
N VAL A 251 14.56 6.66 4.26
CA VAL A 251 14.56 5.28 3.74
C VAL A 251 13.94 5.15 2.36
N ASN A 252 13.29 6.21 1.86
CA ASN A 252 12.64 6.22 0.55
C ASN A 252 13.56 6.70 -0.58
N ASP A 253 14.76 7.16 -0.27
CA ASP A 253 15.60 7.86 -1.24
C ASP A 253 16.29 6.89 -2.22
N GLN A 254 16.30 7.25 -3.50
CA GLN A 254 16.83 6.49 -4.65
C GLN A 254 18.34 6.16 -4.59
N MET A 255 19.04 6.48 -3.49
CA MET A 255 20.48 6.26 -3.34
C MET A 255 20.88 5.17 -2.35
N LEU A 256 19.96 4.60 -1.56
CA LEU A 256 20.33 3.57 -0.59
C LEU A 256 19.53 2.29 -0.83
N TYR A 257 20.11 1.43 -1.66
CA TYR A 257 19.72 0.02 -1.76
C TYR A 257 19.75 -0.62 -0.37
N GLY A 258 18.57 -1.02 0.10
CA GLY A 258 18.40 -1.91 1.24
C GLY A 258 18.27 -1.17 2.56
N PHE A 259 17.04 -0.90 2.99
CA PHE A 259 16.52 -1.11 4.35
C PHE A 259 15.07 -0.58 4.40
N CYS A 260 14.13 -1.34 3.84
CA CYS A 260 12.70 -1.07 4.02
C CYS A 260 12.15 -2.03 5.09
N CYS A 261 12.21 -1.63 6.35
CA CYS A 261 11.33 -2.14 7.41
C CYS A 261 11.44 -1.23 8.64
N VAL A 262 10.66 -0.14 8.64
CA VAL A 262 10.31 0.60 9.87
C VAL A 262 8.83 0.91 9.78
N LEU A 263 8.01 0.13 10.48
CA LEU A 263 6.58 0.41 10.60
C LEU A 263 6.32 1.31 11.78
N MET A 264 5.60 2.39 11.49
CA MET A 264 4.96 3.25 12.46
C MET A 264 3.85 2.46 13.19
N THR A 265 4.04 2.26 14.49
CA THR A 265 2.95 2.07 15.45
C THR A 265 2.56 3.42 16.03
#